data_AF-A0A5M8FM76-F1
#
_entry.id   AF-A0A5M8FM76-F1
#
_cell.length_a   1.000
_cell.length_b   1.000
_cell.length_c   1.000
_cell.angle_alpha   90.00
_cell.angle_beta   90.00
_cell.angle_gamma   90.00
#
_symmetry.space_group_name_H-M   'P 1'
#
loop_
_entity.id
_entity.type
_entity.pdbx_description
1 polymer ?
#
loop_
_entity_poly.entity_id
_entity_poly.type
_entity_poly.pdbx_seq_one_letter_code
_entity_poly.pdbx_strand_id
1 'polypeptide(L)'
;MQVERVCVVCGRRISWRRKWARDWDNIKYCSDACRRRGLNPQDRDIEHAIVALLERRAGGASICPSEVARALFGEDDWRGQMEAVRMAARRLQRDGRIDILQRGRTVDPSTAKGPIRLRLRSLGAFQG
;
A
#
# COMPACT_ATOMS: atom_id res chain seq x y z
N MET A 1 18.02 12.17 -13.35
CA MET A 1 16.88 11.34 -12.92
C MET A 1 16.47 11.80 -11.53
N GLN A 2 15.22 12.22 -11.31
CA GLN A 2 14.77 12.58 -9.96
C GLN A 2 14.52 11.30 -9.16
N VAL A 3 15.16 11.16 -8.00
CA VAL A 3 14.95 10.00 -7.13
C VAL A 3 13.52 10.05 -6.60
N GLU A 4 12.70 9.07 -6.98
CA GLU A 4 11.35 8.94 -6.45
C GLU A 4 11.43 8.58 -4.96
N ARG A 5 10.73 9.36 -4.13
CA ARG A 5 10.66 9.14 -2.68
C ARG A 5 9.27 8.63 -2.35
N VAL A 6 9.18 7.65 -1.47
CA VAL A 6 7.89 7.08 -1.03
C VAL A 6 7.83 7.10 0.49
N CYS A 7 6.71 7.55 1.03
CA CYS A 7 6.48 7.67 2.46
C CYS A 7 6.58 6.30 3.13
N VAL A 8 7.42 6.17 4.16
CA VAL A 8 7.61 4.90 4.88
C VAL A 8 6.33 4.46 5.61
N VAL A 9 5.46 5.41 5.97
CA VAL A 9 4.23 5.14 6.71
C VAL A 9 3.08 4.79 5.79
N CYS A 10 2.71 5.69 4.88
CA CYS A 10 1.52 5.47 4.06
C CYS A 10 1.79 4.78 2.72
N GLY A 11 3.05 4.63 2.31
CA GLY A 11 3.43 4.03 1.03
C GLY A 11 3.11 4.88 -0.21
N ARG A 12 2.62 6.12 -0.06
CA ARG A 12 2.42 7.04 -1.21
C ARG A 12 3.73 7.64 -1.68
N ARG A 13 3.85 7.86 -2.99
CA ARG A 13 4.89 8.71 -3.58
C ARG A 13 4.83 10.10 -2.94
N ILE A 14 6.01 10.62 -2.63
CA ILE A 14 6.22 11.94 -2.08
C ILE A 14 6.38 12.87 -3.28
N SER A 15 5.42 13.79 -3.48
CA SER A 15 5.53 14.82 -4.51
C SER A 15 6.50 15.91 -4.05
N TRP A 16 7.46 16.29 -4.89
CA TRP A 16 8.44 17.34 -4.57
C TRP A 16 7.77 18.63 -4.07
N ARG A 17 8.42 19.30 -3.12
CA ARG A 17 8.01 20.63 -2.60
C ARG A 17 9.27 21.49 -2.42
N ARG A 18 9.19 22.79 -2.70
CA ARG A 18 10.34 23.70 -2.57
C ARG A 18 11.02 23.66 -1.19
N LYS A 19 10.24 23.48 -0.12
CA LYS A 19 10.77 23.34 1.26
C LYS A 19 11.70 22.14 1.48
N TRP A 20 11.73 21.21 0.53
CA TRP A 20 12.49 19.96 0.59
C TRP A 20 13.76 19.97 -0.26
N ALA A 21 14.05 21.08 -0.95
CA ALA A 21 15.17 21.17 -1.89
C ALA A 21 16.53 20.80 -1.27
N ARG A 22 16.74 21.09 0.02
CA ARG A 22 18.02 20.86 0.70
C ARG A 22 18.18 19.48 1.33
N ASP A 23 17.10 18.72 1.50
CA ASP A 23 17.09 17.48 2.27
C ASP A 23 16.29 16.36 1.59
N TRP A 24 16.07 16.49 0.27
CA TRP A 24 15.24 15.57 -0.52
C TRP A 24 15.62 14.10 -0.29
N ASP A 25 16.91 13.83 -0.13
CA ASP A 25 17.41 12.48 -0.03
C ASP A 25 17.11 11.78 1.30
N ASN A 26 16.83 12.54 2.36
CA ASN A 26 16.53 12.00 3.67
C ASN A 26 15.03 12.04 4.01
N ILE A 27 14.17 12.43 3.07
CA ILE A 27 12.72 12.50 3.34
C ILE A 27 12.11 11.12 3.47
N LYS A 28 11.56 10.87 4.66
CA LYS A 28 10.88 9.62 5.01
C LYS A 28 9.36 9.71 4.97
N TYR A 29 8.78 10.92 5.10
CA TYR A 29 7.34 11.10 5.33
C TYR A 29 6.73 12.12 4.36
N CYS A 30 5.53 11.83 3.83
CA CYS A 30 4.81 12.75 2.96
C CYS A 30 4.16 13.94 3.68
N SER A 31 3.95 13.84 5.00
CA SER A 31 3.26 14.85 5.81
C SER A 31 3.58 14.69 7.30
N ASP A 32 3.29 15.74 8.08
CA ASP A 32 3.43 15.70 9.54
C ASP A 32 2.49 14.68 10.19
N ALA A 33 1.31 14.45 9.60
CA ALA A 33 0.40 13.39 10.05
C ALA A 33 1.05 11.99 9.94
N CYS A 34 1.73 11.69 8.82
CA CYS A 34 2.47 10.44 8.70
C CYS A 34 3.67 10.39 9.65
N ARG A 35 4.40 11.50 9.81
CA ARG A 35 5.52 11.57 10.76
C ARG A 35 5.05 11.28 12.20
N ARG A 36 3.94 11.87 12.64
CA ARG A 36 3.38 11.67 13.99
C ARG A 36 2.78 10.29 14.18
N ARG A 37 2.06 9.76 13.18
CA ARG A 37 1.46 8.42 13.25
C ARG A 37 2.51 7.33 13.36
N GLY A 38 3.58 7.41 12.56
CA GLY A 38 4.58 6.35 12.43
C GLY A 38 4.00 5.07 11.79
N LEU A 39 4.87 4.06 11.65
CA LEU A 39 4.45 2.67 11.45
C LEU A 39 4.25 2.04 12.83
N ASN A 40 3.21 1.21 12.98
CA ASN A 40 2.91 0.49 14.21
C ASN A 40 2.80 -1.03 13.96
N PRO A 41 2.65 -1.88 14.99
CA PRO A 41 2.51 -3.33 14.80
C PRO A 41 1.31 -3.72 13.93
N GLN A 42 0.16 -3.06 14.10
CA GLN A 42 -1.04 -3.30 13.31
C GLN A 42 -0.79 -3.11 11.80
N ASP A 43 0.04 -2.15 11.41
CA ASP A 43 0.43 -1.97 10.01
C ASP A 43 1.10 -3.22 9.41
N ARG A 44 1.89 -3.96 10.21
CA ARG A 44 2.55 -5.20 9.80
C ARG A 44 1.59 -6.38 9.81
N ASP A 45 0.68 -6.44 10.77
CA ASP A 45 -0.37 -7.47 10.79
C ASP A 45 -1.26 -7.39 9.55
N ILE A 46 -1.60 -6.16 9.12
CA ILE A 46 -2.33 -5.93 7.87
C ILE A 46 -1.52 -6.39 6.66
N GLU A 47 -0.21 -6.12 6.60
CA GLU A 47 0.65 -6.59 5.50
C GLU A 47 0.67 -8.12 5.41
N HIS A 48 0.85 -8.80 6.55
CA HIS A 48 0.82 -10.25 6.62
C HIS A 48 -0.54 -10.81 6.21
N ALA A 49 -1.65 -10.19 6.65
CA ALA A 49 -2.98 -10.61 6.28
C ALA A 49 -3.26 -10.47 4.78
N ILE A 50 -2.82 -9.37 4.15
CA ILE A 50 -2.94 -9.19 2.69
C ILE A 50 -2.26 -10.35 1.96
N VAL A 51 -1.00 -10.63 2.31
CA VAL A 51 -0.21 -11.68 1.67
C VAL A 51 -0.86 -13.05 1.89
N ALA A 52 -1.16 -13.40 3.14
CA ALA A 52 -1.75 -14.70 3.48
C ALA A 52 -3.12 -14.92 2.83
N LEU A 53 -3.94 -13.87 2.69
CA LEU A 53 -5.22 -13.97 1.98
C LEU A 53 -5.02 -14.17 0.48
N LEU A 54 -4.03 -13.51 -0.13
CA LEU A 54 -3.74 -13.69 -1.55
C LEU A 54 -3.11 -15.06 -1.86
N GLU A 55 -2.22 -15.56 -1.01
CA GLU A 55 -1.60 -16.89 -1.17
C GLU A 55 -2.62 -18.03 -1.13
N ARG A 56 -3.72 -17.85 -0.39
CA ARG A 56 -4.85 -18.78 -0.35
C ARG A 56 -5.74 -18.74 -1.59
N ARG A 57 -5.57 -17.77 -2.50
CA ARG A 57 -6.41 -17.62 -3.69
C ARG A 57 -5.83 -18.42 -4.86
N ALA A 58 -6.66 -19.29 -5.45
CA ALA A 58 -6.28 -20.02 -6.65
C ALA A 58 -6.00 -19.09 -7.85
N GLY A 59 -5.05 -19.49 -8.70
CA GLY A 59 -4.86 -18.92 -10.04
C GLY A 59 -4.49 -17.44 -10.10
N GLY A 60 -3.92 -16.86 -9.04
CA GLY A 60 -3.59 -15.43 -9.02
C GLY A 60 -4.83 -14.52 -8.96
N ALA A 61 -5.95 -15.02 -8.43
CA ALA A 61 -7.13 -14.22 -8.20
C ALA A 61 -6.85 -13.05 -7.22
N SER A 62 -7.63 -11.99 -7.36
CA SER A 62 -7.48 -10.77 -6.55
C SER A 62 -8.40 -10.77 -5.33
N ILE A 63 -8.10 -9.94 -4.33
CA ILE A 63 -8.99 -9.58 -3.21
C ILE A 63 -9.25 -8.07 -3.18
N CYS A 64 -10.27 -7.57 -2.48
CA CYS A 64 -10.41 -6.14 -2.19
C CYS A 64 -9.96 -5.80 -0.76
N PRO A 65 -9.71 -4.51 -0.45
CA PRO A 65 -9.32 -4.08 0.89
C PRO A 65 -10.30 -4.43 2.00
N SER A 66 -11.61 -4.47 1.72
CA SER A 66 -12.60 -4.82 2.75
C SER A 66 -12.57 -6.29 3.16
N GLU A 67 -12.15 -7.20 2.27
CA GLU A 67 -11.92 -8.60 2.63
C GLU A 67 -10.81 -8.72 3.67
N VAL A 68 -9.72 -7.94 3.51
CA VAL A 68 -8.60 -7.89 4.47
C VAL A 68 -9.05 -7.32 5.81
N ALA A 69 -9.74 -6.17 5.79
CA ALA A 69 -10.14 -5.51 7.02
C ALA A 69 -11.15 -6.34 7.82
N ARG A 70 -12.14 -6.96 7.17
CA ARG A 70 -13.09 -7.85 7.86
C ARG A 70 -12.39 -9.03 8.51
N ALA A 71 -11.40 -9.63 7.83
CA ALA A 71 -10.65 -10.75 8.37
C ALA A 71 -9.85 -10.41 9.64
N LEU A 72 -9.42 -9.15 9.79
CA LEU A 72 -8.61 -8.72 10.94
C LEU A 72 -9.41 -8.02 12.05
N PHE A 73 -10.44 -7.28 11.70
CA PHE A 73 -11.12 -6.34 12.61
C PHE A 73 -12.60 -6.67 12.82
N GLY A 74 -13.14 -7.71 12.17
CA GLY A 74 -14.56 -8.07 12.27
C GLY A 74 -15.49 -7.14 11.48
N GLU A 75 -16.80 -7.42 11.53
CA GLU A 75 -17.81 -6.70 10.74
C GLU A 75 -18.13 -5.30 11.26
N ASP A 76 -17.89 -5.03 12.55
CA ASP A 76 -18.24 -3.74 13.16
C ASP A 76 -17.18 -2.66 12.92
N ASP A 77 -15.88 -3.03 12.88
CA ASP A 77 -14.78 -2.06 12.86
C ASP A 77 -14.06 -1.92 11.51
N TRP A 78 -14.33 -2.79 10.53
CA TRP A 78 -13.53 -2.85 9.29
C TRP A 78 -13.53 -1.54 8.49
N ARG A 79 -14.64 -0.77 8.52
CA ARG A 79 -14.77 0.47 7.74
C ARG A 79 -13.74 1.52 8.16
N GLY A 80 -13.49 1.64 9.48
CA GLY A 80 -12.50 2.56 10.03
C GLY A 80 -11.06 2.21 9.63
N GLN A 81 -10.81 0.96 9.25
CA GLN A 81 -9.48 0.44 8.95
C GLN A 81 -9.11 0.52 7.45
N MET A 82 -10.02 1.00 6.61
CA MET A 82 -9.81 1.04 5.15
C MET A 82 -8.57 1.80 4.72
N GLU A 83 -8.26 2.95 5.35
CA GLU A 83 -7.05 3.68 4.98
C GLU A 83 -5.79 2.95 5.45
N ALA A 84 -5.81 2.29 6.61
CA ALA A 84 -4.69 1.47 7.09
C ALA A 84 -4.41 0.30 6.12
N VAL A 85 -5.46 -0.38 5.64
CA VAL A 85 -5.32 -1.43 4.60
C VAL A 85 -4.75 -0.88 3.30
N ARG A 86 -5.20 0.31 2.85
CA ARG A 86 -4.64 0.95 1.66
C ARG A 86 -3.17 1.35 1.86
N MET A 87 -2.78 1.79 3.05
CA MET A 87 -1.38 2.11 3.38
C MET A 87 -0.50 0.86 3.30
N ALA A 88 -0.94 -0.25 3.90
CA ALA A 88 -0.24 -1.53 3.84
C ALA A 88 -0.11 -2.05 2.40
N ALA A 89 -1.21 -2.01 1.63
CA ALA A 89 -1.18 -2.42 0.22
C ALA A 89 -0.16 -1.59 -0.60
N ARG A 90 -0.10 -0.27 -0.37
CA ARG A 90 0.90 0.60 -1.03
C ARG A 90 2.33 0.20 -0.71
N ARG A 91 2.62 -0.14 0.55
CA ARG A 91 3.96 -0.58 0.97
C ARG A 91 4.32 -1.92 0.32
N LEU A 92 3.40 -2.90 0.33
CA LEU A 92 3.61 -4.18 -0.36
C LEU A 92 3.79 -4.05 -1.88
N GLN A 93 3.07 -3.11 -2.51
CA GLN A 93 3.23 -2.84 -3.94
C GLN A 93 4.60 -2.24 -4.25
N ARG A 94 5.07 -1.30 -3.43
CA ARG A 94 6.43 -0.75 -3.54
C ARG A 94 7.49 -1.84 -3.38
N ASP A 95 7.29 -2.76 -2.44
CA ASP A 95 8.20 -3.87 -2.18
C ASP A 95 8.10 -4.97 -3.25
N GLY A 96 7.31 -4.74 -4.31
CA GLY A 96 7.19 -5.65 -5.46
C GLY A 96 6.41 -6.93 -5.17
N ARG A 97 5.73 -7.03 -4.03
CA ARG A 97 5.02 -8.25 -3.60
C ARG A 97 3.62 -8.38 -4.21
N ILE A 98 2.95 -7.26 -4.47
CA ILE A 98 1.60 -7.23 -5.01
C ILE A 98 1.43 -6.20 -6.12
N ASP A 99 0.46 -6.44 -7.00
CA ASP A 99 -0.12 -5.42 -7.88
C ASP A 99 -1.37 -4.83 -7.22
N ILE A 100 -1.58 -3.52 -7.44
CA ILE A 100 -2.84 -2.84 -7.12
C ILE A 100 -3.56 -2.54 -8.42
N LEU A 101 -4.77 -3.08 -8.53
CA LEU A 101 -5.58 -3.02 -9.74
C LEU A 101 -6.81 -2.13 -9.53
N GLN A 102 -7.23 -1.42 -10.57
CA GLN A 102 -8.52 -0.75 -10.64
C GLN A 102 -9.12 -1.03 -12.01
N ARG A 103 -10.37 -1.51 -12.04
CA ARG A 103 -11.03 -1.97 -13.29
C ARG A 103 -10.17 -2.96 -14.08
N GLY A 104 -9.52 -3.90 -13.37
CA GLY A 104 -8.68 -4.95 -13.95
C GLY A 104 -7.28 -4.53 -14.40
N ARG A 105 -6.92 -3.25 -14.30
CA ARG A 105 -5.62 -2.72 -14.75
C ARG A 105 -4.76 -2.30 -13.56
N THR A 106 -3.45 -2.53 -13.64
CA THR A 106 -2.49 -2.01 -12.64
C THR A 106 -2.53 -0.48 -12.63
N VAL A 107 -2.58 0.12 -11.44
CA VAL A 107 -2.65 1.57 -11.24
C VAL A 107 -1.61 2.05 -10.23
N ASP A 108 -1.24 3.33 -10.30
CA ASP A 108 -0.47 3.97 -9.24
C ASP A 108 -1.34 4.11 -7.98
N PRO A 109 -0.96 3.46 -6.87
CA PRO A 109 -1.79 3.47 -5.68
C PRO A 109 -1.71 4.80 -4.91
N SER A 110 -0.81 5.71 -5.30
CA SER A 110 -0.76 7.08 -4.77
C SER A 110 -1.92 7.94 -5.27
N THR A 111 -2.48 7.61 -6.44
CA THR A 111 -3.51 8.41 -7.12
C THR A 111 -4.83 7.67 -7.30
N ALA A 112 -4.85 6.33 -7.18
CA ALA A 112 -6.06 5.52 -7.27
C ALA A 112 -7.15 5.96 -6.27
N LYS A 113 -8.36 6.18 -6.78
CA LYS A 113 -9.56 6.57 -6.02
C LYS A 113 -10.66 5.55 -6.22
N GLY A 114 -11.40 5.25 -5.16
CA GLY A 114 -12.51 4.30 -5.19
C GLY A 114 -12.05 2.84 -5.11
N PRO A 115 -12.88 1.88 -5.55
CA PRO A 115 -12.62 0.45 -5.40
C PRO A 115 -11.32 0.01 -6.09
N ILE A 116 -10.49 -0.71 -5.34
CA ILE A 116 -9.26 -1.32 -5.84
C ILE A 116 -9.28 -2.82 -5.55
N ARG A 117 -8.46 -3.57 -6.28
CA ARG A 117 -8.18 -4.98 -6.05
C ARG A 117 -6.69 -5.16 -5.82
N LEU A 118 -6.32 -6.15 -5.03
CA LEU A 118 -4.95 -6.54 -4.71
C LEU A 118 -4.69 -7.90 -5.33
N ARG A 119 -3.52 -8.11 -5.92
CA ARG A 119 -3.13 -9.39 -6.54
C ARG A 119 -1.69 -9.69 -6.21
N LEU A 120 -1.34 -10.96 -5.93
CA LEU A 120 0.07 -11.35 -5.82
C LEU A 120 0.80 -11.05 -7.13
N ARG A 121 1.98 -10.48 -7.02
CA ARG A 121 2.84 -10.28 -8.18
C ARG A 121 3.52 -11.60 -8.51
N SER A 122 3.26 -12.15 -9.69
CA SER A 122 3.95 -13.37 -10.15
C SER A 122 5.45 -13.06 -10.31
N LEU A 123 6.32 -13.96 -9.84
CA LEU A 123 7.78 -13.82 -9.86
C LEU A 123 8.39 -13.64 -11.28
N GLY A 124 7.61 -13.74 -12.35
CA GLY A 124 8.03 -13.50 -13.74
C GLY A 124 7.88 -12.06 -14.27
N ALA A 125 7.41 -11.10 -13.45
CA ALA A 125 7.15 -9.73 -13.89
C ALA A 125 8.23 -8.70 -13.46
N PHE A 126 9.46 -9.14 -13.21
CA PHE A 126 10.63 -8.25 -13.23
C PHE A 126 10.92 -7.88 -14.69
N GLN A 127 10.32 -6.79 -15.16
CA GLN A 127 10.85 -6.08 -16.33
C GLN A 127 11.86 -5.04 -15.80
N GLY A 128 13.05 -5.05 -16.42
CA GLY A 128 14.22 -4.28 -16.04
C GLY A 128 14.09 -2.77 -16.21
#